data_AF-A0A7D9E8Q6-F1
#
_entry.id   AF-A0A7D9E8Q6-F1
#
_cell.length_a   1.000
_cell.length_b   1.000
_cell.length_c   1.000
_cell.angle_alpha   90.00
_cell.angle_beta   90.00
_cell.angle_gamma   90.00
#
_symmetry.space_group_name_H-M   'P 1'
#
loop_
_entity.id
_entity.type
_entity.pdbx_description
1 polymer ?
#
loop_
_entity_poly.entity_id
_entity_poly.type
_entity_poly.pdbx_seq_one_letter_code
_entity_poly.pdbx_strand_id
1 'polypeptide(L)'
;MLHSLAVSTIWHVAKIYPPPREMVDSIQSQIWKFVWSKKPELVRRETCMSNYDHGGLRVNHLDIKSEALLIGRIFRFLDVNHEACPWQALMRYYEARPLVQTRSEVHWNRRFGPRVIWKDIWKEIAHSMNDPVLRDFDWRTVHRILPVNSRMHQWNSRLPSRCARCGALEHLLVDCPKIKDMSLFILNLCDRIDPSVIGLSEKNLFLGCFSQRATKDLLPYIMCVGKFSAWKERVSVQFKKDQKINCATYFNYVRRRLRMEQCFISVETFMSKWCINNVLACVRDDNIQVLI
;
A
#
# COMPACT_ATOMS: atom_id res chain seq x y z
N MET A 1 45.34 14.85 -26.56
CA MET A 1 44.81 13.76 -27.41
C MET A 1 44.10 12.66 -26.62
N LEU A 2 44.71 12.06 -25.58
CA LEU A 2 44.05 11.01 -24.79
C LEU A 2 42.72 11.47 -24.16
N HIS A 3 42.71 12.65 -23.53
CA HIS A 3 41.50 13.19 -22.90
C HIS A 3 40.39 13.61 -23.89
N SER A 4 40.71 13.83 -25.17
CA SER A 4 39.83 14.56 -26.09
C SER A 4 38.96 13.69 -27.00
N LEU A 5 39.30 12.41 -27.26
CA LEU A 5 38.53 11.56 -28.19
C LEU A 5 38.06 10.23 -27.60
N ALA A 6 38.95 9.44 -27.00
CA ALA A 6 38.57 8.11 -26.49
C ALA A 6 37.88 8.14 -25.12
N VAL A 7 38.25 9.11 -24.28
CA VAL A 7 37.82 9.15 -22.88
C VAL A 7 36.56 10.03 -22.70
N SER A 8 36.28 10.94 -23.63
CA SER A 8 35.09 11.80 -23.59
C SER A 8 33.78 11.01 -23.70
N THR A 9 33.71 10.05 -24.62
CA THR A 9 32.56 9.13 -24.79
C THR A 9 32.30 8.30 -23.54
N ILE A 10 33.36 7.81 -22.90
CA ILE A 10 33.29 7.10 -21.62
C ILE A 10 32.69 7.99 -20.54
N TRP A 11 33.10 9.26 -20.46
CA TRP A 11 32.52 10.21 -19.50
C TRP A 11 31.04 10.51 -19.75
N HIS A 12 30.56 10.43 -20.99
CA HIS A 12 29.13 10.60 -21.26
C HIS A 12 28.30 9.47 -20.66
N VAL A 13 28.78 8.23 -20.78
CA VAL A 13 28.09 7.04 -20.24
C VAL A 13 28.27 6.94 -18.73
N ALA A 14 29.49 7.18 -18.23
CA ALA A 14 29.83 7.13 -16.81
C ALA A 14 29.05 8.12 -15.94
N LYS A 15 28.51 9.19 -16.54
CA LYS A 15 27.60 10.13 -15.87
C LYS A 15 26.24 9.50 -15.51
N ILE A 16 25.84 8.42 -16.17
CA ILE A 16 24.53 7.77 -16.01
C ILE A 16 24.69 6.45 -15.25
N TYR A 17 25.74 5.70 -15.54
CA TYR A 17 25.94 4.35 -15.01
C TYR A 17 27.43 4.09 -14.77
N PRO A 18 27.82 3.55 -13.59
CA PRO A 18 29.22 3.20 -13.34
C PRO A 18 29.63 2.05 -14.27
N PRO A 19 30.77 2.15 -14.98
CA PRO A 19 31.21 1.09 -15.89
C PRO A 19 31.55 -0.20 -15.10
N PRO A 20 31.31 -1.39 -15.67
CA PRO A 20 31.74 -2.66 -15.05
C PRO A 20 33.26 -2.71 -14.83
N ARG A 21 33.71 -3.36 -13.75
CA ARG A 21 35.13 -3.44 -13.37
C ARG A 21 36.04 -3.97 -14.49
N GLU A 22 35.60 -5.01 -15.19
CA GLU A 22 36.34 -5.59 -16.32
C GLU A 22 36.61 -4.57 -17.44
N MET A 23 35.64 -3.68 -17.68
CA MET A 23 35.77 -2.60 -18.66
C MET A 23 36.73 -1.52 -18.15
N VAL A 24 36.63 -1.16 -16.86
CA VAL A 24 37.55 -0.23 -16.21
C VAL A 24 38.98 -0.71 -16.33
N ASP A 25 39.26 -1.96 -15.96
CA ASP A 25 40.59 -2.56 -15.97
C ASP A 25 41.16 -2.64 -17.40
N SER A 26 40.33 -3.06 -18.36
CA SER A 26 40.70 -3.12 -19.77
C SER A 26 41.09 -1.74 -20.32
N ILE A 27 40.26 -0.72 -20.08
CA ILE A 27 40.51 0.64 -20.57
C ILE A 27 41.70 1.27 -19.86
N GLN A 28 41.80 1.12 -18.53
CA GLN A 28 42.92 1.66 -17.75
C GLN A 28 44.24 1.01 -18.19
N SER A 29 44.26 -0.28 -18.52
CA SER A 29 45.42 -0.96 -19.10
C SER A 29 45.83 -0.35 -20.44
N GLN A 30 44.87 -0.05 -21.33
CA GLN A 30 45.16 0.61 -22.61
C GLN A 30 45.68 2.04 -22.43
N ILE A 31 45.15 2.78 -21.45
CA ILE A 31 45.64 4.12 -21.08
C ILE A 31 47.11 4.05 -20.66
N TRP A 32 47.49 3.10 -19.82
CA TRP A 32 48.89 2.95 -19.41
C TRP A 32 49.82 2.55 -20.55
N LYS A 33 49.37 1.62 -21.41
CA LYS A 33 50.10 1.25 -22.63
C LYS A 33 50.29 2.45 -23.57
N PHE A 34 49.29 3.33 -23.65
CA PHE A 34 49.37 4.56 -24.44
C PHE A 34 50.36 5.56 -23.84
N VAL A 35 50.26 5.85 -22.53
CA VAL A 35 51.14 6.81 -21.83
C VAL A 35 52.61 6.45 -22.02
N TRP A 36 52.93 5.16 -21.93
CA TRP A 36 54.29 4.67 -22.07
C TRP A 36 54.66 4.24 -23.49
N SER A 37 53.79 4.42 -24.49
CA SER A 37 54.04 3.94 -25.86
C SER A 37 54.48 2.48 -25.94
N LYS A 38 53.84 1.61 -25.13
CA LYS A 38 54.18 0.18 -24.93
C LYS A 38 55.57 -0.09 -24.33
N LYS A 39 56.27 0.92 -23.81
CA LYS A 39 57.52 0.80 -23.04
C LYS A 39 57.22 0.49 -21.56
N PRO A 40 58.20 0.01 -20.76
CA PRO A 40 58.01 -0.22 -19.33
C PRO A 40 57.59 1.05 -18.58
N GLU A 41 56.72 0.88 -17.58
CA GLU A 41 56.26 1.97 -16.72
C GLU A 41 57.42 2.45 -15.81
N LEU A 42 57.96 3.64 -16.07
CA LEU A 42 59.11 4.18 -15.32
C LEU A 42 58.71 4.91 -14.04
N VAL A 43 57.47 5.39 -13.99
CA VAL A 43 56.94 6.19 -12.88
C VAL A 43 55.68 5.51 -12.35
N ARG A 44 55.52 5.54 -11.01
CA ARG A 44 54.33 4.99 -10.35
C ARG A 44 53.05 5.62 -10.88
N ARG A 45 51.99 4.82 -10.98
CA ARG A 45 50.70 5.24 -11.54
C ARG A 45 50.08 6.39 -10.75
N GLU A 46 50.20 6.36 -9.42
CA GLU A 46 49.68 7.41 -8.53
C GLU A 46 50.36 8.76 -8.81
N THR A 47 51.67 8.75 -9.05
CA THR A 47 52.41 9.96 -9.44
C THR A 47 51.91 10.48 -10.79
N CYS A 48 51.67 9.60 -11.76
CA CYS A 48 51.12 9.98 -13.06
C CYS A 48 49.68 10.53 -12.96
N MET A 49 48.90 10.11 -11.97
CA MET A 49 47.54 10.61 -11.73
C MET A 49 47.51 11.99 -11.06
N SER A 50 48.60 12.41 -10.43
CA SER A 50 48.70 13.69 -9.72
C SER A 50 48.60 14.91 -10.66
N ASN A 51 48.42 16.09 -10.07
CA ASN A 51 48.39 17.36 -10.79
C ASN A 51 49.75 17.74 -11.35
N TYR A 52 49.75 18.57 -12.40
CA TYR A 52 50.96 19.09 -13.03
C TYR A 52 51.84 19.85 -12.03
N ASP A 53 51.24 20.57 -11.08
CA ASP A 53 51.96 21.32 -10.04
C ASP A 53 52.79 20.43 -9.11
N HIS A 54 52.45 19.14 -9.04
CA HIS A 54 53.14 18.13 -8.24
C HIS A 54 53.93 17.15 -9.14
N GLY A 55 54.21 17.53 -10.40
CA GLY A 55 54.95 16.72 -11.36
C GLY A 55 54.16 15.55 -11.97
N GLY A 56 52.84 15.52 -11.79
CA GLY A 56 51.97 14.48 -12.35
C GLY A 56 51.45 14.78 -13.75
N LEU A 57 50.81 13.80 -14.38
CA LEU A 57 50.29 13.89 -15.76
C LEU A 57 48.76 14.06 -15.83
N ARG A 58 48.07 14.13 -14.68
CA ARG A 58 46.60 14.20 -14.55
C ARG A 58 45.85 13.07 -15.26
N VAL A 59 46.44 11.87 -15.29
CA VAL A 59 45.76 10.68 -15.78
C VAL A 59 44.58 10.37 -14.87
N ASN A 60 43.37 10.26 -15.40
CA ASN A 60 42.20 9.93 -14.58
C ASN A 60 42.18 8.42 -14.31
N HIS A 61 41.88 8.05 -13.07
CA HIS A 61 41.34 6.73 -12.79
C HIS A 61 39.87 6.70 -13.22
N LEU A 62 39.49 5.76 -14.09
CA LEU A 62 38.13 5.69 -14.62
C LEU A 62 37.08 5.55 -13.52
N ASP A 63 37.32 4.66 -12.57
CA ASP A 63 36.39 4.37 -11.47
C ASP A 63 36.12 5.60 -10.59
N ILE A 64 37.18 6.14 -9.97
CA ILE A 64 37.13 7.35 -9.10
C ILE A 64 36.45 8.52 -9.82
N LYS A 65 36.76 8.74 -11.10
CA LYS A 65 36.14 9.81 -11.86
C LYS A 65 34.67 9.54 -12.16
N SER A 66 34.29 8.30 -12.45
CA SER A 66 32.89 7.93 -12.65
C SER A 66 32.06 8.14 -11.39
N GLU A 67 32.57 7.75 -10.23
CA GLU A 67 31.94 7.98 -8.93
C GLU A 67 31.80 9.48 -8.63
N ALA A 68 32.86 10.26 -8.85
CA ALA A 68 32.82 11.71 -8.67
C ALA A 68 31.77 12.39 -9.57
N LEU A 69 31.60 11.90 -10.81
CA LEU A 69 30.58 12.41 -11.74
C LEU A 69 29.15 12.09 -11.27
N LEU A 70 28.94 10.91 -10.69
CA LEU A 70 27.65 10.50 -10.11
C LEU A 70 27.32 11.32 -8.86
N ILE A 71 28.28 11.45 -7.93
CA ILE A 71 28.15 12.26 -6.72
C ILE A 71 27.86 13.72 -7.06
N GLY A 72 28.55 14.28 -8.05
CA GLY A 72 28.29 15.65 -8.52
C GLY A 72 26.89 15.86 -9.12
N ARG A 73 26.17 14.79 -9.53
CA ARG A 73 24.75 14.90 -9.91
C ARG A 73 23.84 14.91 -8.68
N ILE A 74 24.16 14.12 -7.66
CA ILE A 74 23.42 14.12 -6.39
C ILE A 74 23.53 15.50 -5.75
N PHE A 75 24.72 16.11 -5.70
CA PHE A 75 24.86 17.47 -5.20
C PHE A 75 24.05 18.50 -5.99
N ARG A 76 24.02 18.38 -7.33
CA ARG A 76 23.17 19.24 -8.18
C ARG A 76 21.67 19.01 -7.99
N PHE A 77 21.26 17.82 -7.55
CA PHE A 77 19.88 17.53 -7.17
C PHE A 77 19.52 18.15 -5.82
N LEU A 78 20.45 18.12 -4.87
CA LEU A 78 20.27 18.66 -3.53
C LEU A 78 20.39 20.19 -3.48
N ASP A 79 21.02 20.80 -4.48
CA ASP A 79 21.11 22.25 -4.60
C ASP A 79 19.74 22.86 -4.95
N VAL A 80 19.17 23.55 -3.96
CA VAL A 80 17.85 24.21 -4.03
C VAL A 80 17.82 25.32 -5.08
N ASN A 81 18.98 25.91 -5.41
CA ASN A 81 19.10 27.02 -6.34
C ASN A 81 19.33 26.60 -7.79
N HIS A 82 19.53 25.30 -8.06
CA HIS A 82 19.76 24.81 -9.40
C HIS A 82 18.45 24.76 -10.21
N GLU A 83 18.48 25.26 -11.45
CA GLU A 83 17.33 25.17 -12.36
C GLU A 83 16.87 23.72 -12.55
N ALA A 84 15.56 23.52 -12.45
CA ALA A 84 14.95 22.19 -12.47
C ALA A 84 15.20 21.49 -13.82
N CYS A 85 16.07 20.48 -13.81
CA CYS A 85 16.32 19.65 -14.99
C CYS A 85 15.26 18.54 -15.12
N PRO A 86 14.90 18.08 -16.34
CA PRO A 86 13.85 17.07 -16.55
C PRO A 86 14.02 15.77 -15.74
N TRP A 87 15.26 15.31 -15.54
CA TRP A 87 15.54 14.11 -14.75
C TRP A 87 15.27 14.30 -13.25
N GLN A 88 15.39 15.53 -12.74
CA GLN A 88 15.08 15.84 -11.33
C GLN A 88 13.58 15.72 -11.06
N ALA A 89 12.72 15.97 -12.06
CA ALA A 89 11.28 15.77 -11.93
C ALA A 89 10.94 14.29 -11.68
N LEU A 90 11.64 13.37 -12.35
CA LEU A 90 11.48 11.93 -12.14
C LEU A 90 11.95 11.53 -10.73
N MET A 91 13.10 12.03 -10.28
CA MET A 91 13.61 11.77 -8.93
C MET A 91 12.66 12.32 -7.86
N ARG A 92 12.18 13.56 -8.00
CA ARG A 92 11.16 14.16 -7.13
C ARG A 92 9.84 13.37 -7.14
N TYR A 93 9.43 12.81 -8.27
CA TYR A 93 8.26 11.93 -8.35
C TYR A 93 8.44 10.65 -7.52
N TYR A 94 9.61 10.02 -7.56
CA TYR A 94 9.91 8.83 -6.76
C TYR A 94 10.06 9.15 -5.27
N GLU A 95 10.68 10.28 -4.91
CA GLU A 95 10.75 10.79 -3.53
C GLU A 95 9.39 11.19 -2.97
N ALA A 96 8.47 11.68 -3.81
CA ALA A 96 7.12 12.03 -3.40
C ALA A 96 6.19 10.82 -3.19
N ARG A 97 6.62 9.59 -3.51
CA ARG A 97 5.78 8.37 -3.31
C ARG A 97 5.25 8.17 -1.89
N PRO A 98 5.96 8.53 -0.80
CA PRO A 98 5.40 8.50 0.55
C PRO A 98 4.44 9.66 0.86
N LEU A 99 4.38 10.70 0.02
CA LEU A 99 3.75 11.99 0.34
C LEU A 99 2.45 12.27 -0.44
N VAL A 100 2.17 11.55 -1.53
CA VAL A 100 0.95 11.77 -2.31
C VAL A 100 -0.23 11.05 -1.64
N GLN A 101 -1.10 11.82 -1.00
CA GLN A 101 -2.39 11.34 -0.52
C GLN A 101 -3.15 10.66 -1.66
N THR A 102 -3.66 9.45 -1.44
CA THR A 102 -4.42 8.75 -2.48
C THR A 102 -5.73 9.48 -2.76
N ARG A 103 -6.33 9.28 -3.96
CA ARG A 103 -7.61 9.90 -4.31
C ARG A 103 -8.72 9.58 -3.30
N SER A 104 -8.69 8.38 -2.72
CA SER A 104 -9.59 7.96 -1.64
C SER A 104 -9.34 8.76 -0.36
N GLU A 105 -8.08 8.98 0.01
CA GLU A 105 -7.75 9.78 1.19
C GLU A 105 -8.27 11.20 1.05
N VAL A 106 -8.03 11.83 -0.10
CA VAL A 106 -8.56 13.17 -0.40
C VAL A 106 -10.09 13.19 -0.33
N HIS A 107 -10.75 12.18 -0.91
CA HIS A 107 -12.21 12.10 -0.90
C HIS A 107 -12.78 11.97 0.52
N TRP A 108 -12.28 11.02 1.31
CA TRP A 108 -12.78 10.76 2.66
C TRP A 108 -12.34 11.82 3.66
N ASN A 109 -11.18 12.47 3.49
CA ASN A 109 -10.78 13.63 4.28
C ASN A 109 -11.72 14.81 4.06
N ARG A 110 -12.28 14.99 2.86
CA ARG A 110 -13.34 15.99 2.62
C ARG A 110 -14.64 15.66 3.37
N ARG A 111 -14.95 14.37 3.56
CA ARG A 111 -16.18 13.92 4.23
C ARG A 111 -16.06 13.88 5.76
N PHE A 112 -14.96 13.35 6.28
CA PHE A 112 -14.75 13.10 7.72
C PHE A 112 -13.76 14.07 8.38
N GLY A 113 -13.17 14.97 7.60
CA GLY A 113 -12.17 15.93 8.06
C GLY A 113 -10.75 15.35 8.14
N PRO A 114 -9.75 16.19 8.47
CA PRO A 114 -8.33 15.83 8.49
C PRO A 114 -7.92 14.91 9.65
N ARG A 115 -8.85 14.53 10.54
CA ARG A 115 -8.58 13.69 11.72
C ARG A 115 -8.55 12.19 11.41
N VAL A 116 -8.46 11.80 10.13
CA VAL A 116 -8.35 10.39 9.73
C VAL A 116 -6.87 10.01 9.67
N ILE A 117 -6.45 9.08 10.54
CA ILE A 117 -5.09 8.55 10.56
C ILE A 117 -5.01 7.40 9.55
N TRP A 118 -4.72 7.71 8.30
CA TRP A 118 -4.75 6.74 7.18
C TRP A 118 -3.82 5.54 7.36
N LYS A 119 -2.67 5.75 8.00
CA LYS A 119 -1.75 4.66 8.34
C LYS A 119 -2.43 3.56 9.15
N ASP A 120 -3.32 3.93 10.06
CA ASP A 120 -4.05 2.97 10.88
C ASP A 120 -5.14 2.29 10.04
N ILE A 121 -5.87 3.04 9.21
CA ILE A 121 -6.89 2.48 8.30
C ILE A 121 -6.30 1.40 7.40
N TRP A 122 -5.16 1.68 6.77
CA TRP A 122 -4.51 0.71 5.88
C TRP A 122 -4.01 -0.53 6.63
N LYS A 123 -3.55 -0.37 7.88
CA LYS A 123 -3.18 -1.49 8.74
C LYS A 123 -4.38 -2.34 9.14
N GLU A 124 -5.51 -1.70 9.48
CA GLU A 124 -6.76 -2.40 9.81
C GLU A 124 -7.29 -3.20 8.62
N ILE A 125 -7.28 -2.63 7.41
CA ILE A 125 -7.65 -3.34 6.19
C ILE A 125 -6.71 -4.52 5.94
N ALA A 126 -5.41 -4.35 6.18
CA ALA A 126 -4.42 -5.41 6.02
C ALA A 126 -4.40 -6.44 7.16
N HIS A 127 -5.24 -6.27 8.19
CA HIS A 127 -5.19 -7.06 9.42
C HIS A 127 -5.42 -8.56 9.15
N SER A 128 -4.72 -9.40 9.91
CA SER A 128 -4.70 -10.87 9.72
C SER A 128 -6.03 -11.56 10.05
N MET A 129 -6.88 -10.89 10.83
CA MET A 129 -8.25 -11.35 11.11
C MET A 129 -9.12 -11.35 9.85
N ASN A 130 -8.88 -10.39 8.94
CA ASN A 130 -9.47 -10.39 7.61
C ASN A 130 -8.73 -11.40 6.71
N ASP A 131 -9.45 -12.33 6.09
CA ASP A 131 -8.88 -13.15 5.03
C ASP A 131 -8.68 -12.32 3.74
N PRO A 132 -7.94 -12.82 2.74
CA PRO A 132 -7.65 -12.04 1.53
C PRO A 132 -8.89 -11.50 0.80
N VAL A 133 -10.04 -12.19 0.88
CA VAL A 133 -11.29 -11.75 0.24
C VAL A 133 -11.87 -10.54 0.96
N LEU A 134 -11.89 -10.56 2.30
CA LEU A 134 -12.32 -9.41 3.11
C LEU A 134 -11.38 -8.22 2.94
N ARG A 135 -10.05 -8.45 2.89
CA ARG A 135 -9.07 -7.38 2.69
C ARG A 135 -9.26 -6.70 1.33
N ASP A 136 -9.41 -7.47 0.25
CA ASP A 136 -9.68 -6.94 -1.09
C ASP A 136 -11.01 -6.18 -1.11
N PHE A 137 -12.06 -6.72 -0.48
CA PHE A 137 -13.36 -6.06 -0.39
C PHE A 137 -13.28 -4.70 0.33
N ASP A 138 -12.66 -4.63 1.50
CA ASP A 138 -12.55 -3.37 2.25
C ASP A 138 -11.62 -2.38 1.57
N TRP A 139 -10.52 -2.85 0.98
CA TRP A 139 -9.66 -2.03 0.14
C TRP A 139 -10.45 -1.40 -1.01
N ARG A 140 -11.26 -2.18 -1.72
CA ARG A 140 -12.15 -1.67 -2.79
C ARG A 140 -13.20 -0.71 -2.28
N THR A 141 -13.73 -0.95 -1.07
CA THR A 141 -14.70 -0.07 -0.42
C THR A 141 -14.10 1.31 -0.14
N VAL A 142 -12.91 1.34 0.48
CA VAL A 142 -12.20 2.60 0.78
C VAL A 142 -11.78 3.31 -0.50
N HIS A 143 -11.34 2.61 -1.54
CA HIS A 143 -11.08 3.22 -2.85
C HIS A 143 -12.34 3.58 -3.65
N ARG A 144 -13.53 3.27 -3.11
CA ARG A 144 -14.85 3.48 -3.73
C ARG A 144 -15.01 2.74 -5.06
N ILE A 145 -14.22 1.71 -5.33
CA ILE A 145 -14.18 1.01 -6.63
C ILE A 145 -15.05 -0.24 -6.68
N LEU A 146 -15.83 -0.52 -5.64
CA LEU A 146 -16.81 -1.59 -5.68
C LEU A 146 -17.78 -1.40 -6.86
N PRO A 147 -18.14 -2.48 -7.56
CA PRO A 147 -19.06 -2.42 -8.68
C PRO A 147 -20.47 -2.11 -8.17
N VAL A 148 -20.85 -0.84 -8.23
CA VAL A 148 -22.20 -0.32 -7.95
C VAL A 148 -22.78 0.31 -9.22
N ASN A 149 -24.11 0.36 -9.33
CA ASN A 149 -24.77 0.78 -10.58
C ASN A 149 -24.34 2.17 -11.06
N SER A 150 -24.16 3.13 -10.14
CA SER A 150 -23.69 4.48 -10.53
C SER A 150 -22.31 4.44 -11.18
N ARG A 151 -21.44 3.54 -10.72
CA ARG A 151 -20.08 3.35 -11.26
C ARG A 151 -20.07 2.50 -12.53
N MET A 152 -20.92 1.48 -12.59
CA MET A 152 -21.13 0.71 -13.82
C MET A 152 -21.71 1.57 -14.95
N HIS A 153 -22.60 2.53 -14.64
CA HIS A 153 -23.12 3.49 -15.62
C HIS A 153 -22.05 4.42 -16.17
N GLN A 154 -21.07 4.83 -15.35
CA GLN A 154 -19.92 5.59 -15.83
C GLN A 154 -19.08 4.81 -16.85
N TRP A 155 -19.02 3.48 -16.72
CA TRP A 155 -18.31 2.61 -17.65
C TRP A 155 -19.15 2.21 -18.86
N ASN A 156 -20.46 2.12 -18.70
CA ASN A 156 -21.40 1.80 -19.76
C ASN A 156 -22.72 2.54 -19.53
N SER A 157 -22.93 3.60 -20.29
CA SER A 157 -24.10 4.49 -20.18
C SER A 157 -25.43 3.79 -20.47
N ARG A 158 -25.42 2.57 -21.03
CA ARG A 158 -26.62 1.74 -21.25
C ARG A 158 -27.17 1.11 -19.98
N LEU A 159 -26.37 1.03 -18.91
CA LEU A 159 -26.82 0.52 -17.61
C LEU A 159 -27.54 1.63 -16.84
N PRO A 160 -28.52 1.34 -15.97
CA PRO A 160 -29.23 2.39 -15.25
C PRO A 160 -28.33 3.10 -14.22
N SER A 161 -28.28 4.45 -14.28
CA SER A 161 -27.43 5.33 -13.44
C SER A 161 -27.88 5.43 -11.98
N ARG A 162 -29.18 5.23 -11.77
CA ARG A 162 -29.84 5.06 -10.48
C ARG A 162 -30.31 3.63 -10.42
N CYS A 163 -30.41 3.06 -9.24
CA CYS A 163 -30.53 1.62 -9.19
C CYS A 163 -31.95 1.12 -9.48
N ALA A 164 -32.04 -0.16 -9.86
CA ALA A 164 -33.25 -0.95 -9.64
C ALA A 164 -33.48 -1.33 -8.14
N ARG A 165 -32.51 -1.07 -7.22
CA ARG A 165 -32.66 -1.16 -5.74
C ARG A 165 -31.61 -0.51 -4.78
N CYS A 166 -30.38 -0.13 -5.17
CA CYS A 166 -29.46 0.77 -4.43
C CYS A 166 -28.34 1.42 -5.31
N GLY A 167 -28.29 2.76 -5.39
CA GLY A 167 -27.48 3.57 -6.34
C GLY A 167 -25.95 3.57 -6.13
N ALA A 168 -25.43 4.60 -5.45
CA ALA A 168 -24.02 4.78 -5.13
C ALA A 168 -23.58 3.94 -3.91
N LEU A 169 -22.27 3.84 -3.66
CA LEU A 169 -21.71 3.09 -2.53
C LEU A 169 -22.24 3.64 -1.20
N GLU A 170 -22.41 4.95 -1.11
CA GLU A 170 -22.87 5.64 0.08
C GLU A 170 -24.28 5.21 0.45
N HIS A 171 -25.17 5.20 -0.55
CA HIS A 171 -26.51 4.67 -0.36
C HIS A 171 -26.49 3.17 -0.05
N LEU A 172 -25.59 2.38 -0.63
CA LEU A 172 -25.51 0.95 -0.33
C LEU A 172 -25.19 0.69 1.14
N LEU A 173 -24.26 1.42 1.74
CA LEU A 173 -23.77 1.13 3.10
C LEU A 173 -24.46 1.93 4.21
N VAL A 174 -25.05 3.09 3.88
CA VAL A 174 -25.66 3.99 4.88
C VAL A 174 -27.17 4.11 4.67
N ASP A 175 -27.61 4.50 3.48
CA ASP A 175 -28.99 4.96 3.29
C ASP A 175 -29.99 3.86 2.87
N CYS A 176 -29.52 2.69 2.46
CA CYS A 176 -30.37 1.67 1.84
C CYS A 176 -31.28 1.00 2.89
N PRO A 177 -32.62 1.14 2.81
CA PRO A 177 -33.54 0.59 3.80
C PRO A 177 -33.45 -0.93 3.93
N LYS A 178 -33.02 -1.62 2.87
CA LYS A 178 -32.95 -3.08 2.82
C LYS A 178 -31.79 -3.67 3.62
N ILE A 179 -30.74 -2.90 3.84
CA ILE A 179 -29.61 -3.32 4.69
C ILE A 179 -29.76 -2.82 6.12
N LYS A 180 -30.77 -1.97 6.40
CA LYS A 180 -30.97 -1.35 7.72
C LYS A 180 -31.08 -2.39 8.84
N ASP A 181 -31.81 -3.48 8.59
CA ASP A 181 -31.93 -4.60 9.53
C ASP A 181 -30.56 -5.24 9.83
N MET A 182 -29.71 -5.40 8.80
CA MET A 182 -28.35 -5.91 8.96
C MET A 182 -27.46 -4.90 9.70
N SER A 183 -27.56 -3.60 9.41
CA SER A 183 -26.81 -2.56 10.10
C SER A 183 -27.19 -2.46 11.58
N LEU A 184 -28.48 -2.60 11.92
CA LEU A 184 -28.96 -2.65 13.31
C LEU A 184 -28.46 -3.91 14.02
N PHE A 185 -28.46 -5.05 13.34
CA PHE A 185 -27.89 -6.29 13.86
C PHE A 185 -26.39 -6.14 14.17
N ILE A 186 -25.61 -5.57 13.23
CA ILE A 186 -24.18 -5.31 13.44
C ILE A 186 -23.96 -4.33 14.58
N LEU A 187 -24.76 -3.26 14.67
CA LEU A 187 -24.69 -2.31 15.78
C LEU A 187 -24.91 -3.02 17.13
N ASN A 188 -25.92 -3.87 17.24
CA ASN A 188 -26.19 -4.64 18.45
C ASN A 188 -25.03 -5.59 18.81
N LEU A 189 -24.36 -6.19 17.81
CA LEU A 189 -23.15 -6.98 18.06
C LEU A 189 -22.00 -6.11 18.57
N CYS A 190 -21.77 -4.95 17.95
CA CYS A 190 -20.73 -4.03 18.37
C CYS A 190 -20.94 -3.55 19.81
N ASP A 191 -22.17 -3.18 20.18
CA ASP A 191 -22.54 -2.75 21.53
C ASP A 191 -22.29 -3.84 22.58
N ARG A 192 -22.63 -5.10 22.27
CA ARG A 192 -22.35 -6.24 23.16
C ARG A 192 -20.86 -6.52 23.33
N ILE A 193 -20.05 -6.25 22.31
CA ILE A 193 -18.59 -6.45 22.34
C ILE A 193 -17.91 -5.30 23.09
N ASP A 194 -18.39 -4.09 22.88
CA ASP A 194 -17.88 -2.88 23.50
C ASP A 194 -19.03 -1.90 23.74
N PRO A 195 -19.56 -1.83 24.98
CA PRO A 195 -20.68 -0.96 25.33
C PRO A 195 -20.39 0.55 25.16
N SER A 196 -19.13 0.92 24.92
CA SER A 196 -18.78 2.32 24.61
C SER A 196 -19.11 2.70 23.16
N VAL A 197 -19.43 1.73 22.29
CA VAL A 197 -19.80 1.96 20.90
C VAL A 197 -21.22 2.53 20.86
N ILE A 198 -21.32 3.84 20.99
CA ILE A 198 -22.60 4.56 20.89
C ILE A 198 -22.92 4.77 19.41
N GLY A 199 -23.66 3.83 18.82
CA GLY A 199 -24.09 3.90 17.43
C GLY A 199 -22.97 3.63 16.41
N LEU A 200 -23.35 3.46 15.15
CA LEU A 200 -22.42 3.37 14.03
C LEU A 200 -22.39 4.71 13.29
N SER A 201 -21.29 5.43 13.42
CA SER A 201 -21.02 6.57 12.54
C SER A 201 -20.75 6.08 11.12
N GLU A 202 -21.00 6.92 10.13
CA GLU A 202 -20.62 6.63 8.75
C GLU A 202 -19.12 6.32 8.61
N LYS A 203 -18.26 6.98 9.42
CA LYS A 203 -16.82 6.71 9.42
C LYS A 203 -16.53 5.26 9.80
N ASN A 204 -17.27 4.69 10.76
CA ASN A 204 -17.16 3.26 11.09
C ASN A 204 -17.61 2.38 9.91
N LEU A 205 -18.73 2.74 9.28
CA LEU A 205 -19.30 1.99 8.15
C LEU A 205 -18.41 1.99 6.90
N PHE A 206 -17.71 3.08 6.57
CA PHE A 206 -16.84 3.09 5.38
C PHE A 206 -15.42 2.63 5.68
N LEU A 207 -14.84 3.06 6.81
CA LEU A 207 -13.41 2.92 7.08
C LEU A 207 -13.08 1.91 8.19
N GLY A 208 -14.09 1.37 8.90
CA GLY A 208 -13.86 0.41 9.98
C GLY A 208 -13.10 0.98 11.18
N CYS A 209 -13.06 2.31 11.36
CA CYS A 209 -12.32 2.92 12.48
C CYS A 209 -13.03 2.66 13.80
N PHE A 210 -12.37 2.12 14.82
CA PHE A 210 -12.90 2.12 16.19
C PHE A 210 -11.86 2.74 17.13
N SER A 211 -12.31 3.52 18.11
CA SER A 211 -11.44 4.35 18.96
C SER A 211 -10.76 3.56 20.09
N GLN A 212 -11.26 2.38 20.44
CA GLN A 212 -10.89 1.65 21.66
C GLN A 212 -9.82 0.58 21.44
N ARG A 213 -8.94 0.37 22.44
CA ARG A 213 -7.77 -0.54 22.33
C ARG A 213 -8.07 -2.02 22.54
N ALA A 214 -9.07 -2.38 23.34
CA ALA A 214 -9.33 -3.77 23.72
C ALA A 214 -10.01 -4.60 22.63
N THR A 215 -10.72 -3.95 21.71
CA THR A 215 -11.59 -4.58 20.70
C THR A 215 -11.18 -4.23 19.26
N LYS A 216 -9.96 -3.69 19.10
CA LYS A 216 -9.43 -3.15 17.83
C LYS A 216 -9.54 -4.09 16.67
N ASP A 217 -9.39 -5.39 16.88
CA ASP A 217 -9.34 -6.32 15.77
C ASP A 217 -10.74 -6.86 15.45
N LEU A 218 -11.52 -7.16 16.50
CA LEU A 218 -12.80 -7.83 16.38
C LEU A 218 -13.90 -6.92 15.82
N LEU A 219 -13.95 -5.65 16.24
CA LEU A 219 -14.96 -4.70 15.77
C LEU A 219 -14.81 -4.38 14.27
N PRO A 220 -13.62 -4.03 13.74
CA PRO A 220 -13.44 -3.87 12.30
C PRO A 220 -13.72 -5.15 11.52
N TYR A 221 -13.36 -6.32 12.04
CA TYR A 221 -13.66 -7.60 11.38
C TYR A 221 -15.16 -7.84 11.24
N ILE A 222 -15.93 -7.73 12.33
CA ILE A 222 -17.40 -7.85 12.33
C ILE A 222 -18.01 -6.85 11.37
N MET A 223 -17.52 -5.61 11.39
CA MET A 223 -17.96 -4.56 10.46
C MET A 223 -17.66 -4.95 9.00
N CYS A 224 -16.46 -5.44 8.72
CA CYS A 224 -16.03 -5.90 7.41
C CYS A 224 -16.92 -7.03 6.88
N VAL A 225 -17.14 -8.08 7.67
CA VAL A 225 -18.01 -9.21 7.33
C VAL A 225 -19.44 -8.75 7.11
N GLY A 226 -19.91 -7.79 7.91
CA GLY A 226 -21.22 -7.16 7.77
C GLY A 226 -21.40 -6.48 6.41
N LYS A 227 -20.48 -5.58 6.07
CA LYS A 227 -20.47 -4.87 4.78
C LYS A 227 -20.37 -5.84 3.60
N PHE A 228 -19.48 -6.84 3.71
CA PHE A 228 -19.29 -7.85 2.68
C PHE A 228 -20.56 -8.68 2.47
N SER A 229 -21.23 -9.10 3.55
CA SER A 229 -22.48 -9.85 3.49
C SER A 229 -23.60 -9.02 2.85
N ALA A 230 -23.74 -7.76 3.25
CA ALA A 230 -24.71 -6.84 2.65
C ALA A 230 -24.48 -6.68 1.14
N TRP A 231 -23.23 -6.51 0.72
CA TRP A 231 -22.87 -6.40 -0.69
C TRP A 231 -23.12 -7.71 -1.45
N LYS A 232 -22.76 -8.86 -0.89
CA LYS A 232 -22.93 -10.17 -1.54
C LYS A 232 -24.41 -10.54 -1.71
N GLU A 233 -25.23 -10.27 -0.70
CA GLU A 233 -26.69 -10.44 -0.78
C GLU A 233 -27.30 -9.52 -1.83
N ARG A 234 -26.88 -8.26 -1.90
CA ARG A 234 -27.29 -7.34 -2.98
C ARG A 234 -26.98 -7.93 -4.36
N VAL A 235 -25.75 -8.39 -4.56
CA VAL A 235 -25.34 -8.99 -5.84
C VAL A 235 -26.23 -10.19 -6.16
N SER A 236 -26.49 -11.08 -5.19
CA SER A 236 -27.40 -12.21 -5.36
C SER A 236 -28.80 -11.77 -5.80
N VAL A 237 -29.40 -10.76 -5.15
CA VAL A 237 -30.74 -10.24 -5.46
C VAL A 237 -30.80 -9.53 -6.82
N GLN A 238 -29.70 -8.93 -7.26
CA GLN A 238 -29.61 -8.34 -8.61
C GLN A 238 -29.77 -9.41 -9.70
N PHE A 239 -29.31 -10.63 -9.44
CA PHE A 239 -29.40 -11.76 -10.38
C PHE A 239 -30.59 -12.69 -10.10
N LYS A 240 -31.09 -12.75 -8.87
CA LYS A 240 -32.25 -13.56 -8.43
C LYS A 240 -33.36 -12.62 -7.92
N LYS A 241 -34.36 -12.36 -8.76
CA LYS A 241 -35.52 -11.54 -8.39
C LYS A 241 -36.24 -12.22 -7.20
N ASP A 242 -36.50 -11.46 -6.14
CA ASP A 242 -37.33 -11.79 -4.95
C ASP A 242 -36.74 -12.51 -3.72
N GLN A 243 -35.44 -12.41 -3.46
CA GLN A 243 -34.89 -12.80 -2.15
C GLN A 243 -34.79 -11.61 -1.17
N LYS A 244 -35.29 -11.78 0.06
CA LYS A 244 -35.08 -10.83 1.17
C LYS A 244 -33.62 -10.97 1.65
N ILE A 245 -32.95 -9.85 1.90
CA ILE A 245 -31.60 -9.84 2.47
C ILE A 245 -31.67 -10.53 3.84
N ASN A 246 -30.85 -11.55 4.06
CA ASN A 246 -30.78 -12.28 5.32
C ASN A 246 -29.37 -12.21 5.92
N CYS A 247 -29.25 -12.57 7.21
CA CYS A 247 -27.96 -12.63 7.90
C CYS A 247 -27.26 -13.99 7.76
N ALA A 248 -27.76 -14.92 6.92
CA ALA A 248 -27.20 -16.26 6.82
C ALA A 248 -25.78 -16.24 6.26
N THR A 249 -25.53 -15.40 5.24
CA THR A 249 -24.19 -15.20 4.67
C THR A 249 -23.21 -14.69 5.72
N TYR A 250 -23.65 -13.76 6.58
CA TYR A 250 -22.86 -13.24 7.69
C TYR A 250 -22.48 -14.35 8.67
N PHE A 251 -23.46 -15.08 9.20
CA PHE A 251 -23.21 -16.13 10.18
C PHE A 251 -22.33 -17.25 9.62
N ASN A 252 -22.56 -17.66 8.37
CA ASN A 252 -21.73 -18.67 7.72
C ASN A 252 -20.27 -18.23 7.59
N TYR A 253 -20.03 -16.95 7.30
CA TYR A 253 -18.67 -16.40 7.24
C TYR A 253 -17.99 -16.45 8.60
N VAL A 254 -18.65 -15.94 9.64
CA VAL A 254 -18.08 -15.89 10.99
C VAL A 254 -17.88 -17.30 11.56
N ARG A 255 -18.87 -18.21 11.43
CA ARG A 255 -18.74 -19.61 11.85
C ARG A 255 -17.58 -20.31 11.17
N ARG A 256 -17.42 -20.12 9.86
CA ARG A 256 -16.30 -20.71 9.11
C ARG A 256 -14.96 -20.19 9.66
N ARG A 257 -14.85 -18.89 9.93
CA ARG A 257 -13.62 -18.33 10.48
C ARG A 257 -13.32 -18.87 11.88
N LEU A 258 -14.32 -18.91 12.77
CA LEU A 258 -14.16 -19.45 14.12
C LEU A 258 -13.70 -20.91 14.07
N ARG A 259 -14.35 -21.75 13.27
CA ARG A 259 -13.96 -23.16 13.10
C ARG A 259 -12.53 -23.33 12.60
N MET A 260 -12.09 -22.51 11.65
CA MET A 260 -10.69 -22.57 11.20
C MET A 260 -9.74 -22.19 12.33
N GLU A 261 -9.98 -21.09 13.03
CA GLU A 261 -9.11 -20.62 14.12
C GLU A 261 -9.03 -21.65 15.25
N GLN A 262 -10.15 -22.29 15.63
CA GLN A 262 -10.19 -23.38 16.61
C GLN A 262 -9.18 -24.51 16.32
N CYS A 263 -8.87 -24.77 15.05
CA CYS A 263 -7.91 -25.80 14.65
C CYS A 263 -6.44 -25.35 14.70
N PHE A 264 -6.16 -24.04 14.70
CA PHE A 264 -4.80 -23.51 14.46
C PHE A 264 -4.22 -22.71 15.63
N ILE A 265 -5.03 -22.22 16.57
CA ILE A 265 -4.54 -21.41 17.70
C ILE A 265 -4.84 -22.08 19.05
N SER A 266 -4.03 -21.75 20.08
CA SER A 266 -4.26 -22.25 21.44
C SER A 266 -5.58 -21.73 22.02
N VAL A 267 -6.16 -22.47 22.97
CA VAL A 267 -7.42 -22.10 23.64
C VAL A 267 -7.32 -20.71 24.29
N GLU A 268 -6.20 -20.39 24.94
CA GLU A 268 -5.93 -19.07 25.54
C GLU A 268 -5.94 -17.94 24.49
N THR A 269 -5.28 -18.16 23.34
CA THR A 269 -5.26 -17.19 22.24
C THR A 269 -6.66 -17.05 21.63
N PHE A 270 -7.41 -18.16 21.51
CA PHE A 270 -8.77 -18.14 21.03
C PHE A 270 -9.70 -17.35 21.96
N MET A 271 -9.60 -17.56 23.26
CA MET A 271 -10.39 -16.86 24.27
C MET A 271 -10.19 -15.35 24.22
N SER A 272 -8.93 -14.91 24.22
CA SER A 272 -8.60 -13.48 24.18
C SER A 272 -9.05 -12.80 22.88
N LYS A 273 -9.07 -13.52 21.76
CA LYS A 273 -9.40 -12.97 20.43
C LYS A 273 -10.88 -13.03 20.08
N TRP A 274 -11.57 -14.12 20.41
CA TRP A 274 -12.92 -14.42 19.90
C TRP A 274 -14.00 -14.54 20.97
N CYS A 275 -13.65 -14.76 22.24
CA CYS A 275 -14.61 -14.92 23.34
C CYS A 275 -14.88 -13.60 24.09
N ILE A 276 -14.64 -12.45 23.46
CA ILE A 276 -14.90 -11.13 24.05
C ILE A 276 -16.39 -11.03 24.42
N ASN A 277 -16.66 -10.83 25.72
CA ASN A 277 -17.99 -10.79 26.32
C ASN A 277 -18.90 -11.97 25.95
N ASN A 278 -18.34 -13.11 25.54
CA ASN A 278 -19.08 -14.29 25.06
C ASN A 278 -20.13 -13.95 23.98
N VAL A 279 -19.80 -13.04 23.05
CA VAL A 279 -20.75 -12.59 22.01
C VAL A 279 -20.80 -13.56 20.84
N LEU A 280 -19.63 -13.97 20.31
CA LEU A 280 -19.53 -14.86 19.16
C LEU A 280 -19.27 -16.32 19.54
N ALA A 281 -18.45 -16.52 20.58
CA ALA A 281 -18.07 -17.82 21.08
C ALA A 281 -17.79 -17.75 22.58
N CYS A 282 -17.85 -18.89 23.25
CA CYS A 282 -17.39 -19.07 24.63
C CYS A 282 -16.65 -20.40 24.76
N VAL A 283 -15.92 -20.59 25.86
CA VAL A 283 -15.30 -21.86 26.22
C VAL A 283 -16.05 -22.42 27.43
N ARG A 284 -16.50 -23.67 27.32
CA ARG A 284 -17.14 -24.43 28.41
C ARG A 284 -16.52 -25.81 28.46
N ASP A 285 -16.05 -26.23 29.63
CA ASP A 285 -15.45 -27.56 29.86
C ASP A 285 -14.35 -27.89 28.81
N ASP A 286 -13.44 -26.95 28.60
CA ASP A 286 -12.37 -26.97 27.58
C ASP A 286 -12.83 -27.12 26.11
N ASN A 287 -14.14 -27.07 25.86
CA ASN A 287 -14.73 -27.10 24.54
C ASN A 287 -15.15 -25.70 24.09
N ILE A 288 -14.77 -25.34 22.87
CA ILE A 288 -15.12 -24.05 22.28
C ILE A 288 -16.53 -24.14 21.67
N GLN A 289 -17.47 -23.38 22.21
CA GLN A 289 -18.85 -23.29 21.74
C GLN A 289 -19.07 -22.01 20.92
N VAL A 290 -19.53 -22.14 19.68
CA VAL A 290 -19.93 -20.99 18.84
C VAL A 290 -21.38 -20.63 19.17
N LEU A 291 -21.66 -19.36 19.43
CA LEU A 291 -22.94 -18.87 19.96
C LEU A 291 -23.86 -18.24 18.91
N ILE A 292 -23.36 -18.09 17.68
CA ILE A 292 -24.02 -17.39 16.57
C ILE A 292 -24.27 -18.27 15.36
#